data_AF-A0A7C5TP46-F1
#
_entry.id   AF-A0A7C5TP46-F1
#
_cell.length_a   1.000
_cell.length_b   1.000
_cell.length_c   1.000
_cell.angle_alpha   90.00
_cell.angle_beta   90.00
_cell.angle_gamma   90.00
#
_symmetry.space_group_name_H-M   'P 1'
#
loop_
_entity.id
_entity.type
_entity.pdbx_description
1 polymer ?
#
loop_
_entity_poly.entity_id
_entity_poly.type
_entity_poly.pdbx_seq_one_letter_code
_entity_poly.pdbx_strand_id
1 'polypeptide(L)'
;FARVRYRAMRRLSLRLLEHLHRLGLRFHLERRTGAISRDLERGTQSVSSLLNYMVFNILPTAAEFVLVAFILLGRYEARFAVATFATVAVYVAFTLVVTEWRMHFRHTMNALDSEANTHAVDSLINYETVKYFGNERLELARYDGTLARWEDAAVKSQTSMSFLNFGQGAIIAVGVTFVMVFAAQGVVAGTMTLGDLVLVNTMMLQLFMPLNFLGIVYRQLKHALADMDRMFRLLDHEPEIRDAPDARPLEVRRGEIRFERVDFAYRPDRPILRGVDFRVPAGRKVAVVGPSGAGKSTLVRLLFRFYDVDRGRILIDGQDVREVTQESLRRAIGIVPQDTVLFNDTIYYNILYGRPDASREEVEEAARLAHIHDFILSLPQGYETVVGERGLKLSGGEKQRIAIARVLLKDPPIMVFDEATSSLDSHSEQVILGALREVAAKRTTLVIAHRLSTIVDADEILVMDGGRIVERGDHRALLAQGGLYARLWALQQREREAGGAPAAAAGAS
;
A
#
# COMPACT_ATOMS: atom_id res chain seq x y z
N PHE A 1 -28.91 -6.78 11.00
CA PHE A 1 -28.35 -6.17 9.77
C PHE A 1 -26.93 -5.62 9.94
N ALA A 2 -26.66 -4.70 10.89
CA ALA A 2 -25.32 -4.08 11.06
C ALA A 2 -24.16 -5.10 11.16
N ARG A 3 -24.31 -6.18 11.94
CA ARG A 3 -23.31 -7.27 12.02
C ARG A 3 -23.02 -7.93 10.66
N VAL A 4 -24.04 -8.10 9.80
CA VAL A 4 -23.88 -8.67 8.46
C VAL A 4 -23.06 -7.73 7.57
N ARG A 5 -23.42 -6.45 7.58
CA ARG A 5 -22.72 -5.39 6.83
C ARG A 5 -21.24 -5.33 7.16
N TYR A 6 -20.90 -5.21 8.45
CA TYR A 6 -19.50 -5.12 8.88
C TYR A 6 -18.73 -6.43 8.72
N ARG A 7 -19.39 -7.59 8.84
CA ARG A 7 -18.77 -8.89 8.55
C ARG A 7 -18.42 -9.04 7.07
N ALA A 8 -19.29 -8.58 6.17
CA ALA A 8 -19.03 -8.57 4.72
C ALA A 8 -17.82 -7.68 4.40
N MET A 9 -17.79 -6.46 4.94
CA MET A 9 -16.66 -5.54 4.81
C MET A 9 -15.35 -6.18 5.27
N ARG A 10 -15.31 -6.73 6.50
CA ARG A 10 -14.12 -7.41 7.05
C ARG A 10 -13.62 -8.55 6.16
N ARG A 11 -14.53 -9.42 5.70
CA ARG A 11 -14.15 -10.57 4.84
C ARG A 11 -13.59 -10.12 3.51
N LEU A 12 -14.18 -9.08 2.91
CA LEU A 12 -13.74 -8.53 1.64
C LEU A 12 -12.37 -7.86 1.77
N SER A 13 -12.16 -7.06 2.83
CA SER A 13 -10.85 -6.45 3.12
C SER A 13 -9.76 -7.50 3.28
N LEU A 14 -10.03 -8.59 4.02
CA LEU A 14 -9.08 -9.70 4.19
C LEU A 14 -8.77 -10.39 2.86
N ARG A 15 -9.79 -10.71 2.06
CA ARG A 15 -9.62 -11.38 0.77
C ARG A 15 -8.83 -10.52 -0.23
N LEU A 16 -9.07 -9.20 -0.25
CA LEU A 16 -8.31 -8.26 -1.07
C LEU A 16 -6.86 -8.14 -0.61
N LEU A 17 -6.62 -8.02 0.69
CA LEU A 17 -5.26 -7.92 1.23
C LEU A 17 -4.47 -9.21 0.97
N GLU A 18 -5.11 -10.37 1.14
CA GLU A 18 -4.52 -11.67 0.77
C GLU A 18 -4.18 -11.72 -0.72
N HIS A 19 -5.08 -11.26 -1.59
CA HIS A 19 -4.81 -11.20 -3.03
C HIS A 19 -3.65 -10.26 -3.36
N LEU A 20 -3.59 -9.07 -2.74
CA LEU A 20 -2.48 -8.12 -2.90
C LEU A 20 -1.13 -8.72 -2.50
N HIS A 21 -1.08 -9.52 -1.44
CA HIS A 21 0.15 -10.23 -1.04
C HIS A 21 0.58 -11.32 -2.04
N ARG A 22 -0.35 -11.83 -2.86
CA ARG A 22 -0.05 -12.81 -3.92
C ARG A 22 0.43 -12.13 -5.21
N LEU A 23 0.12 -10.86 -5.44
CA LEU A 23 0.59 -10.13 -6.62
C LEU A 23 2.12 -9.97 -6.61
N GLY A 24 2.72 -10.09 -7.79
CA GLY A 24 4.18 -10.07 -7.95
C GLY A 24 4.82 -8.72 -7.64
N LEU A 25 6.14 -8.73 -7.45
CA LEU A 25 6.91 -7.53 -7.08
C LEU A 25 6.77 -6.39 -8.12
N ARG A 26 6.65 -6.72 -9.42
CA ARG A 26 6.44 -5.72 -10.49
C ARG A 26 5.22 -4.84 -10.23
N PHE A 27 4.10 -5.47 -9.88
CA PHE A 27 2.84 -4.76 -9.56
C PHE A 27 3.03 -3.73 -8.44
N HIS A 28 3.76 -4.11 -7.38
CA HIS A 28 4.01 -3.24 -6.22
C HIS A 28 5.01 -2.11 -6.49
N LEU A 29 5.92 -2.29 -7.45
CA LEU A 29 6.88 -1.25 -7.85
C LEU A 29 6.26 -0.22 -8.81
N GLU A 30 5.32 -0.63 -9.66
CA GLU A 30 4.69 0.24 -10.65
C GLU A 30 3.55 1.08 -10.07
N ARG A 31 2.83 0.55 -9.06
CA ARG A 31 1.72 1.27 -8.42
C ARG A 31 2.17 2.05 -7.19
N ARG A 32 1.65 3.26 -7.03
CA ARG A 32 1.78 4.02 -5.78
C ARG A 32 0.98 3.30 -4.68
N THR A 33 1.63 2.83 -3.62
CA THR A 33 1.02 2.11 -2.49
C THR A 33 -0.22 2.84 -1.92
N GLY A 34 -0.19 4.18 -1.87
CA GLY A 34 -1.33 4.98 -1.43
C GLY A 34 -2.58 4.88 -2.31
N ALA A 35 -2.43 4.63 -3.62
CA ALA A 35 -3.57 4.40 -4.51
C ALA A 35 -4.21 3.03 -4.24
N ILE A 36 -3.41 1.99 -3.99
CA ILE A 36 -3.90 0.65 -3.63
C ILE A 36 -4.68 0.70 -2.31
N SER A 37 -4.11 1.35 -1.29
CA SER A 37 -4.77 1.49 0.02
C SER A 37 -6.14 2.18 -0.09
N ARG A 38 -6.21 3.28 -0.86
CA ARG A 38 -7.49 3.98 -1.12
C ARG A 38 -8.49 3.14 -1.91
N ASP A 39 -8.04 2.33 -2.86
CA ASP A 39 -8.93 1.44 -3.61
C ASP A 39 -9.48 0.32 -2.71
N LEU A 40 -8.66 -0.22 -1.80
CA LEU A 40 -9.06 -1.20 -0.78
C LEU A 40 -10.11 -0.63 0.18
N GLU A 41 -9.82 0.52 0.78
CA GLU A 41 -10.71 1.17 1.75
C GLU A 41 -12.04 1.58 1.11
N ARG A 42 -12.00 2.31 -0.01
CA ARG A 42 -13.21 2.80 -0.66
C ARG A 42 -14.04 1.68 -1.26
N GLY A 43 -13.42 0.67 -1.86
CA GLY A 43 -14.13 -0.48 -2.41
C GLY A 43 -14.90 -1.25 -1.33
N THR A 44 -14.26 -1.54 -0.20
CA THR A 44 -14.87 -2.29 0.91
C THR A 44 -15.96 -1.49 1.62
N GLN A 45 -15.74 -0.19 1.84
CA GLN A 45 -16.73 0.73 2.40
C GLN A 45 -17.94 0.92 1.47
N SER A 46 -17.72 0.90 0.15
CA SER A 46 -18.79 1.03 -0.85
C SER A 46 -19.80 -0.11 -0.78
N VAL A 47 -19.35 -1.36 -0.59
CA VAL A 47 -20.24 -2.52 -0.37
C VAL A 47 -21.13 -2.29 0.86
N SER A 48 -20.53 -1.83 1.96
CA SER A 48 -21.22 -1.53 3.22
C SER A 48 -22.29 -0.46 3.03
N SER A 49 -21.93 0.64 2.34
CA SER A 49 -22.84 1.75 2.03
C SER A 49 -24.01 1.32 1.16
N LEU A 50 -23.76 0.52 0.10
CA LEU A 50 -24.81 0.04 -0.79
C LEU A 50 -25.85 -0.82 -0.08
N LEU A 51 -25.40 -1.79 0.72
CA LEU A 51 -26.30 -2.61 1.52
C LEU A 51 -27.16 -1.73 2.44
N ASN A 52 -26.56 -0.71 3.06
CA ASN A 52 -27.27 0.21 3.94
C ASN A 52 -28.32 1.04 3.19
N TYR A 53 -27.99 1.59 2.03
CA TYR A 53 -28.95 2.35 1.22
C TYR A 53 -30.09 1.49 0.71
N MET A 54 -29.80 0.26 0.27
CA MET A 54 -30.84 -0.66 -0.19
C MET A 54 -31.84 -1.00 0.92
N VAL A 55 -31.37 -1.35 2.11
CA VAL A 55 -32.23 -1.86 3.20
C VAL A 55 -32.97 -0.75 3.96
N PHE A 56 -32.36 0.42 4.14
CA PHE A 56 -32.96 1.48 4.97
C PHE A 56 -33.54 2.66 4.19
N ASN A 57 -33.26 2.77 2.89
CA ASN A 57 -33.81 3.86 2.08
C ASN A 57 -34.62 3.29 0.92
N ILE A 58 -33.98 2.60 -0.03
CA ILE A 58 -34.63 2.21 -1.29
C ILE A 58 -35.80 1.25 -1.05
N LEU A 59 -35.61 0.17 -0.29
CA LEU A 59 -36.66 -0.82 -0.03
C LEU A 59 -37.82 -0.25 0.81
N PRO A 60 -37.59 0.42 1.96
CA PRO A 60 -38.67 1.04 2.73
C PRO A 60 -39.43 2.10 1.94
N THR A 61 -38.73 2.97 1.20
CA THR A 61 -39.39 3.98 0.37
C THR A 61 -40.22 3.33 -0.74
N ALA A 62 -39.70 2.31 -1.43
CA ALA A 62 -40.50 1.59 -2.42
C ALA A 62 -41.75 0.94 -1.80
N ALA A 63 -41.61 0.32 -0.61
CA ALA A 63 -42.73 -0.30 0.09
C ALA A 63 -43.77 0.75 0.54
N GLU A 64 -43.32 1.90 1.03
CA GLU A 64 -44.17 3.02 1.43
C GLU A 64 -44.95 3.59 0.25
N PHE A 65 -44.29 3.78 -0.89
CA PHE A 65 -44.94 4.21 -2.13
C PHE A 65 -46.02 3.22 -2.59
N VAL A 66 -45.73 1.92 -2.55
CA VAL A 66 -46.70 0.87 -2.90
C VAL A 66 -47.88 0.87 -1.92
N LEU A 67 -47.62 1.00 -0.62
CA LEU A 67 -48.65 1.04 0.41
C LEU A 67 -49.56 2.26 0.25
N VAL A 68 -48.98 3.44 0.02
CA VAL A 68 -49.75 4.67 -0.20
C VAL A 68 -50.54 4.59 -1.50
N ALA A 69 -49.97 4.05 -2.58
CA ALA A 69 -50.69 3.83 -3.83
C ALA A 69 -51.91 2.92 -3.63
N PHE A 70 -51.73 1.82 -2.90
CA PHE A 70 -52.78 0.85 -2.62
C PHE A 70 -53.92 1.47 -1.79
N ILE A 71 -53.59 2.26 -0.76
CA ILE A 71 -54.58 2.95 0.08
C ILE A 71 -55.33 4.00 -0.73
N LEU A 72 -54.62 4.83 -1.52
CA LEU A 72 -55.24 5.90 -2.30
C LEU A 72 -56.17 5.38 -3.39
N LEU A 73 -55.76 4.34 -4.13
CA LEU A 73 -56.58 3.74 -5.19
C LEU A 73 -57.71 2.86 -4.65
N GLY A 74 -57.54 2.28 -3.46
CA GLY A 74 -58.52 1.38 -2.86
C GLY A 74 -59.60 2.06 -2.02
N ARG A 75 -59.30 3.20 -1.38
CA ARG A 75 -60.23 3.90 -0.47
C ARG A 75 -60.71 5.26 -0.95
N TYR A 76 -60.04 5.88 -1.91
CA TYR A 76 -60.36 7.21 -2.39
C TYR A 76 -60.53 7.22 -3.91
N GLU A 77 -61.09 8.31 -4.44
CA GLU A 77 -61.21 8.47 -5.88
C GLU A 77 -59.82 8.59 -6.54
N ALA A 78 -59.70 8.09 -7.78
CA ALA A 78 -58.45 8.07 -8.53
C ALA A 78 -57.78 9.46 -8.67
N ARG A 79 -58.54 10.56 -8.59
CA ARG A 79 -58.02 11.93 -8.59
C ARG A 79 -57.01 12.21 -7.48
N PHE A 80 -57.16 11.58 -6.30
CA PHE A 80 -56.21 11.72 -5.20
C PHE A 80 -54.87 11.08 -5.55
N ALA A 81 -54.90 9.83 -6.02
CA ALA A 81 -53.70 9.13 -6.46
C ALA A 81 -52.99 9.88 -7.61
N VAL A 82 -53.74 10.34 -8.61
CA VAL A 82 -53.18 11.11 -9.75
C VAL A 82 -52.53 12.40 -9.26
N ALA A 83 -53.20 13.19 -8.41
CA ALA A 83 -52.64 14.44 -7.89
C ALA A 83 -51.36 14.21 -7.06
N THR A 84 -51.38 13.20 -6.18
CA THR A 84 -50.22 12.83 -5.35
C THR A 84 -49.05 12.37 -6.20
N PHE A 85 -49.24 11.38 -7.08
CA PHE A 85 -48.14 10.84 -7.89
C PHE A 85 -47.67 11.81 -8.97
N ALA A 86 -48.53 12.68 -9.50
CA ALA A 86 -48.10 13.76 -10.38
C ALA A 86 -47.20 14.77 -9.64
N THR A 87 -47.58 15.15 -8.42
CA THR A 87 -46.75 16.03 -7.58
C THR A 87 -45.40 15.39 -7.29
N VAL A 88 -45.39 14.10 -6.93
CA VAL A 88 -44.14 13.37 -6.71
C VAL A 88 -43.30 13.29 -7.98
N ALA A 89 -43.89 13.01 -9.14
CA ALA A 89 -43.16 12.95 -10.40
C ALA A 89 -42.52 14.31 -10.74
N VAL A 90 -43.25 15.42 -10.57
CA VAL A 90 -42.73 16.78 -10.73
C VAL A 90 -41.60 17.06 -9.72
N TYR A 91 -41.79 16.70 -8.46
CA TYR A 91 -40.77 16.82 -7.43
C TYR A 91 -39.49 16.07 -7.79
N VAL A 92 -39.60 14.81 -8.21
CA VAL A 92 -38.45 13.96 -8.56
C VAL A 92 -37.74 14.50 -9.80
N ALA A 93 -38.50 14.88 -10.85
CA ALA A 93 -37.94 15.46 -12.07
C ALA A 93 -37.20 16.77 -11.78
N PHE A 94 -37.83 17.70 -11.06
CA PHE A 94 -37.21 18.95 -10.61
C PHE A 94 -35.93 18.69 -9.81
N THR A 95 -36.02 17.77 -8.83
CA THR A 95 -34.88 17.41 -7.97
C THR A 95 -33.71 16.88 -8.79
N LEU A 96 -33.94 15.95 -9.72
CA LEU A 96 -32.88 15.35 -10.53
C LEU A 96 -32.23 16.38 -11.47
N VAL A 97 -33.03 17.18 -12.18
CA VAL A 97 -32.53 18.18 -13.14
C VAL A 97 -31.72 19.26 -12.43
N VAL A 98 -32.27 19.85 -11.36
CA VAL A 98 -31.58 20.91 -10.60
C VAL A 98 -30.36 20.35 -9.89
N THR A 99 -30.43 19.11 -9.38
CA THR A 99 -29.29 18.42 -8.78
C THR A 99 -28.14 18.30 -9.78
N GLU A 100 -28.38 17.72 -10.97
CA GLU A 100 -27.33 17.54 -11.99
C GLU A 100 -26.74 18.89 -12.42
N TRP A 101 -27.56 19.92 -12.62
CA TRP A 101 -27.07 21.26 -12.94
C TRP A 101 -26.15 21.84 -11.86
N ARG A 102 -26.54 21.75 -10.57
CA ARG A 102 -25.73 22.32 -9.48
C ARG A 102 -24.48 21.52 -9.14
N MET A 103 -24.35 20.28 -9.64
CA MET A 103 -23.21 19.42 -9.34
C MET A 103 -21.88 20.04 -9.76
N HIS A 104 -21.84 20.84 -10.83
CA HIS A 104 -20.61 21.50 -11.27
C HIS A 104 -20.03 22.44 -10.18
N PHE A 105 -20.87 23.20 -9.48
CA PHE A 105 -20.43 24.07 -8.37
C PHE A 105 -19.89 23.24 -7.20
N ARG A 106 -20.57 22.13 -6.88
CA ARG A 106 -20.14 21.22 -5.81
C ARG A 106 -18.81 20.56 -6.13
N HIS A 107 -18.60 20.14 -7.39
CA HIS A 107 -17.34 19.55 -7.83
C HIS A 107 -16.19 20.55 -7.80
N THR A 108 -16.42 21.78 -8.25
CA THR A 108 -15.41 22.86 -8.21
C THR A 108 -15.01 23.19 -6.78
N MET A 109 -15.99 23.33 -5.87
CA MET A 109 -15.75 23.53 -4.44
C MET A 109 -14.91 22.40 -3.84
N ASN A 110 -15.28 21.14 -4.09
CA ASN A 110 -14.52 19.98 -3.59
C ASN A 110 -13.10 19.89 -4.16
N ALA A 111 -12.89 20.28 -5.43
CA ALA A 111 -11.57 20.28 -6.06
C ALA A 111 -10.63 21.30 -5.40
N LEU A 112 -11.12 22.52 -5.17
CA LEU A 112 -10.36 23.58 -4.50
C LEU A 112 -10.11 23.26 -3.02
N ASP A 113 -11.05 22.60 -2.34
CA ASP A 113 -10.86 22.11 -0.97
C ASP A 113 -9.73 21.07 -0.89
N SER A 114 -9.70 20.14 -1.86
CA SER A 114 -8.63 19.15 -1.96
C SER A 114 -7.28 19.80 -2.32
N GLU A 115 -7.26 20.79 -3.21
CA GLU A 115 -6.05 21.54 -3.58
C GLU A 115 -5.49 22.31 -2.37
N ALA A 116 -6.36 23.00 -1.61
CA ALA A 116 -5.97 23.72 -0.40
C ALA A 116 -5.39 22.75 0.66
N ASN A 117 -6.07 21.64 0.93
CA ASN A 117 -5.56 20.61 1.85
C ASN A 117 -4.24 20.02 1.38
N THR A 118 -4.06 19.81 0.07
CA THR A 118 -2.80 19.30 -0.49
C THR A 118 -1.68 20.30 -0.26
N HIS A 119 -1.89 21.60 -0.52
CA HIS A 119 -0.88 22.64 -0.25
C HIS A 119 -0.51 22.73 1.24
N ALA A 120 -1.49 22.70 2.13
CA ALA A 120 -1.23 22.74 3.57
C ALA A 120 -0.43 21.53 4.05
N VAL A 121 -0.81 20.31 3.62
CA VAL A 121 -0.10 19.08 3.97
C VAL A 121 1.31 19.07 3.36
N ASP A 122 1.48 19.49 2.11
CA ASP A 122 2.80 19.53 1.45
C ASP A 122 3.75 20.51 2.15
N SER A 123 3.26 21.67 2.59
CA SER A 123 4.04 22.61 3.41
C SER A 123 4.45 22.02 4.76
N LEU A 124 3.59 21.22 5.40
CA LEU A 124 3.90 20.57 6.68
C LEU A 124 4.85 19.37 6.51
N ILE A 125 4.72 18.60 5.43
CA ILE A 125 5.66 17.52 5.10
C ILE A 125 7.04 18.09 4.85
N ASN A 126 7.12 19.22 4.14
CA ASN A 126 8.37 19.92 3.85
C ASN A 126 8.70 21.00 4.89
N TYR A 127 8.24 20.83 6.14
CA TYR A 127 8.38 21.82 7.21
C TYR A 127 9.82 22.31 7.37
N GLU A 128 10.80 21.41 7.37
CA GLU A 128 12.22 21.77 7.47
C GLU A 128 12.67 22.65 6.32
N THR A 129 12.23 22.36 5.09
CA THR A 129 12.54 23.20 3.93
C THR A 129 11.93 24.59 4.07
N VAL A 130 10.64 24.67 4.44
CA VAL A 130 9.98 25.96 4.65
C VAL A 130 10.72 26.78 5.71
N LYS A 131 11.19 26.15 6.80
CA LYS A 131 11.94 26.80 7.88
C LYS A 131 13.37 27.16 7.50
N TYR A 132 14.11 26.29 6.83
CA TYR A 132 15.48 26.56 6.39
C TYR A 132 15.55 27.75 5.43
N PHE A 133 14.51 27.94 4.61
CA PHE A 133 14.44 29.05 3.67
C PHE A 133 13.57 30.24 4.14
N GLY A 134 12.95 30.17 5.33
CA GLY A 134 12.16 31.27 5.92
C GLY A 134 10.95 31.72 5.07
N ASN A 135 10.31 30.80 4.35
CA ASN A 135 9.28 31.09 3.34
C ASN A 135 7.84 30.88 3.83
N GLU A 136 7.56 30.98 5.14
CA GLU A 136 6.23 30.74 5.70
C GLU A 136 5.15 31.65 5.10
N ARG A 137 5.46 32.93 4.87
CA ARG A 137 4.51 33.90 4.31
C ARG A 137 4.13 33.57 2.86
N LEU A 138 5.06 33.00 2.10
CA LEU A 138 4.79 32.56 0.72
C LEU A 138 3.78 31.40 0.72
N GLU A 139 4.00 30.39 1.56
CA GLU A 139 3.10 29.23 1.66
C GLU A 139 1.72 29.62 2.18
N LEU A 140 1.64 30.54 3.16
CA LEU A 140 0.37 31.11 3.62
C LEU A 140 -0.38 31.84 2.50
N ALA A 141 0.32 32.65 1.68
CA ALA A 141 -0.31 33.38 0.57
C ALA A 141 -0.83 32.43 -0.53
N ARG A 142 -0.10 31.34 -0.83
CA ARG A 142 -0.54 30.31 -1.79
C ARG A 142 -1.79 29.57 -1.29
N TYR A 143 -1.81 29.24 0.00
CA TYR A 143 -2.95 28.60 0.64
C TYR A 143 -4.18 29.52 0.63
N ASP A 144 -4.02 30.77 1.05
CA ASP A 144 -5.08 31.80 1.06
C ASP A 144 -5.67 32.05 -0.34
N GLY A 145 -4.83 32.17 -1.37
CA GLY A 145 -5.31 32.33 -2.75
C GLY A 145 -6.14 31.13 -3.27
N THR A 146 -5.93 29.94 -2.72
CA THR A 146 -6.76 28.76 -3.02
C THR A 146 -8.06 28.80 -2.21
N LEU A 147 -8.00 29.18 -0.94
CA LEU A 147 -9.17 29.35 -0.09
C LEU A 147 -10.13 30.43 -0.58
N ALA A 148 -9.63 31.56 -1.10
CA ALA A 148 -10.49 32.61 -1.66
C ALA A 148 -11.32 32.09 -2.85
N ARG A 149 -10.69 31.33 -3.76
CA ARG A 149 -11.41 30.67 -4.87
C ARG A 149 -12.40 29.62 -4.36
N TRP A 150 -12.00 28.86 -3.33
CA TRP A 150 -12.87 27.88 -2.68
C TRP A 150 -14.10 28.55 -2.07
N GLU A 151 -13.93 29.69 -1.39
CA GLU A 151 -15.00 30.47 -0.77
C GLU A 151 -16.06 30.86 -1.80
N ASP A 152 -15.65 31.45 -2.93
CA ASP A 152 -16.54 31.79 -4.04
C ASP A 152 -17.32 30.57 -4.56
N ALA A 153 -16.64 29.43 -4.71
CA ALA A 153 -17.27 28.18 -5.14
C ALA A 153 -18.22 27.62 -4.07
N ALA A 154 -17.88 27.75 -2.79
CA ALA A 154 -18.68 27.31 -1.66
C ALA A 154 -19.96 28.12 -1.55
N VAL A 155 -19.89 29.44 -1.71
CA VAL A 155 -21.07 30.32 -1.74
C VAL A 155 -22.03 29.91 -2.87
N LYS A 156 -21.54 29.70 -4.09
CA LYS A 156 -22.37 29.24 -5.24
C LYS A 156 -22.97 27.86 -5.01
N SER A 157 -22.19 26.95 -4.44
CA SER A 157 -22.64 25.61 -4.02
C SER A 157 -23.77 25.72 -2.97
N GLN A 158 -23.63 26.60 -1.98
CA GLN A 158 -24.65 26.78 -0.95
C GLN A 158 -25.92 27.46 -1.48
N THR A 159 -25.80 28.54 -2.25
CA THR A 159 -26.96 29.24 -2.84
C THR A 159 -27.75 28.34 -3.79
N SER A 160 -27.07 27.54 -4.63
CA SER A 160 -27.76 26.55 -5.47
C SER A 160 -28.46 25.44 -4.67
N MET A 161 -27.95 25.08 -3.49
CA MET A 161 -28.64 24.16 -2.56
C MET A 161 -29.92 24.80 -2.01
N SER A 162 -29.84 26.07 -1.59
CA SER A 162 -30.99 26.81 -1.08
C SER A 162 -32.08 26.94 -2.15
N PHE A 163 -31.72 27.18 -3.41
CA PHE A 163 -32.67 27.21 -4.52
C PHE A 163 -33.39 25.87 -4.73
N LEU A 164 -32.65 24.76 -4.67
CA LEU A 164 -33.24 23.41 -4.73
C LEU A 164 -34.24 23.19 -3.60
N ASN A 165 -33.85 23.47 -2.36
CA ASN A 165 -34.70 23.30 -1.18
C ASN A 165 -35.97 24.17 -1.27
N PHE A 166 -35.83 25.42 -1.73
CA PHE A 166 -36.96 26.31 -1.91
C PHE A 166 -37.94 25.79 -2.98
N GLY A 167 -37.43 25.38 -4.15
CA GLY A 167 -38.26 24.82 -5.21
C GLY A 167 -38.97 23.52 -4.80
N GLN A 168 -38.27 22.64 -4.08
CA GLN A 168 -38.85 21.43 -3.48
C GLN A 168 -39.98 21.78 -2.50
N GLY A 169 -39.75 22.73 -1.58
CA GLY A 169 -40.76 23.20 -0.64
C GLY A 169 -42.00 23.78 -1.34
N ALA A 170 -41.79 24.55 -2.40
CA ALA A 170 -42.88 25.13 -3.21
C ALA A 170 -43.72 24.04 -3.91
N ILE A 171 -43.08 23.04 -4.52
CA ILE A 171 -43.77 21.92 -5.18
C ILE A 171 -44.61 21.12 -4.16
N ILE A 172 -44.04 20.83 -2.99
CA ILE A 172 -44.74 20.14 -1.90
C ILE A 172 -45.94 20.97 -1.44
N ALA A 173 -45.75 22.26 -1.17
CA ALA A 173 -46.82 23.14 -0.69
C ALA A 173 -47.99 23.21 -1.69
N VAL A 174 -47.69 23.36 -2.99
CA VAL A 174 -48.70 23.40 -4.05
C VAL A 174 -49.43 22.06 -4.15
N GLY A 175 -48.72 20.94 -4.19
CA GLY A 175 -49.34 19.62 -4.28
C GLY A 175 -50.20 19.27 -3.05
N VAL A 176 -49.72 19.57 -1.85
CA VAL A 176 -50.50 19.43 -0.60
C VAL A 176 -51.74 20.29 -0.64
N THR A 177 -51.63 21.54 -1.10
CA THR A 177 -52.80 22.43 -1.23
C THR A 177 -53.86 21.84 -2.17
N PHE A 178 -53.47 21.34 -3.35
CA PHE A 178 -54.42 20.71 -4.28
C PHE A 178 -55.15 19.51 -3.67
N VAL A 179 -54.39 18.61 -3.03
CA VAL A 179 -54.96 17.41 -2.40
C VAL A 179 -55.85 17.78 -1.21
N MET A 180 -55.48 18.80 -0.43
CA MET A 180 -56.29 19.30 0.68
C MET A 180 -57.58 19.98 0.23
N VAL A 181 -57.58 20.70 -0.89
CA VAL A 181 -58.82 21.25 -1.48
C VAL A 181 -59.77 20.12 -1.87
N PHE A 182 -59.27 19.05 -2.50
CA PHE A 182 -60.09 17.89 -2.84
C PHE A 182 -60.61 17.15 -1.61
N ALA A 183 -59.76 16.95 -0.60
CA ALA A 183 -60.17 16.34 0.66
C ALA A 183 -61.25 17.18 1.37
N ALA A 184 -61.07 18.51 1.43
CA ALA A 184 -62.03 19.42 2.05
C ALA A 184 -63.39 19.41 1.34
N GLN A 185 -63.39 19.42 0.00
CA GLN A 185 -64.62 19.25 -0.79
C GLN A 185 -65.29 17.90 -0.51
N GLY A 186 -64.51 16.81 -0.38
CA GLY A 186 -65.02 15.49 -0.03
C GLY A 186 -65.65 15.43 1.36
N VAL A 187 -65.10 16.17 2.33
CA VAL A 187 -65.67 16.29 3.69
C VAL A 187 -66.97 17.10 3.66
N VAL A 188 -67.00 18.24 2.97
CA VAL A 188 -68.22 19.07 2.80
C VAL A 188 -69.33 18.28 2.10
N ALA A 189 -68.98 17.45 1.12
CA ALA A 189 -69.91 16.57 0.41
C ALA A 189 -70.34 15.33 1.21
N GLY A 190 -69.80 15.11 2.41
CA GLY A 190 -70.10 13.94 3.27
C GLY A 190 -69.51 12.61 2.79
N THR A 191 -68.69 12.62 1.74
CA THR A 191 -68.00 11.43 1.19
C THR A 191 -66.72 11.06 1.93
N MET A 192 -66.17 11.99 2.74
CA MET A 192 -64.96 11.79 3.54
C MET A 192 -65.18 12.30 4.96
N THR A 193 -64.45 11.73 5.92
CA THR A 193 -64.43 12.17 7.31
C THR A 193 -63.30 13.17 7.56
N LEU A 194 -63.36 13.90 8.68
CA LEU A 194 -62.24 14.74 9.13
C LEU A 194 -60.96 13.91 9.36
N GLY A 195 -61.11 12.64 9.72
CA GLY A 195 -60.00 11.69 9.88
C GLY A 195 -59.32 11.35 8.55
N ASP A 196 -60.09 11.24 7.47
CA ASP A 196 -59.55 11.00 6.12
C ASP A 196 -58.69 12.18 5.64
N LEU A 197 -59.11 13.41 5.95
CA LEU A 197 -58.34 14.61 5.61
C LEU A 197 -56.97 14.62 6.31
N VAL A 198 -56.92 14.27 7.60
CA VAL A 198 -55.67 14.13 8.35
C VAL A 198 -54.82 13.00 7.77
N LEU A 199 -55.42 11.84 7.48
CA LEU A 199 -54.70 10.68 6.93
C LEU A 199 -54.04 11.02 5.59
N VAL A 200 -54.77 11.62 4.65
CA VAL A 200 -54.25 12.02 3.34
C VAL A 200 -53.12 13.04 3.48
N ASN A 201 -53.27 14.03 4.38
CA ASN A 201 -52.21 15.00 4.67
C ASN A 201 -50.94 14.34 5.24
N THR A 202 -51.10 13.43 6.20
CA THR A 202 -49.97 12.70 6.80
C THR A 202 -49.27 11.83 5.76
N MET A 203 -50.01 11.05 4.97
CA MET A 203 -49.45 10.19 3.91
C MET A 203 -48.69 11.00 2.86
N MET A 204 -49.21 12.17 2.48
CA MET A 204 -48.54 13.09 1.57
C MET A 204 -47.20 13.56 2.11
N LEU A 205 -47.15 14.07 3.35
CA LEU A 205 -45.90 14.51 3.97
C LEU A 205 -44.90 13.36 4.15
N GLN A 206 -45.40 12.16 4.48
CA GLN A 206 -44.57 10.96 4.62
C GLN A 206 -43.89 10.58 3.30
N LEU A 207 -44.59 10.67 2.16
CA LEU A 207 -44.02 10.36 0.85
C LEU A 207 -42.87 11.30 0.45
N PHE A 208 -42.91 12.59 0.84
CA PHE A 208 -41.88 13.56 0.43
C PHE A 208 -40.60 13.48 1.28
N MET A 209 -40.72 13.11 2.56
CA MET A 209 -39.59 13.00 3.49
C MET A 209 -38.41 12.14 2.95
N PRO A 210 -38.61 10.88 2.51
CA PRO A 210 -37.53 10.06 1.99
C PRO A 210 -37.00 10.55 0.63
N LEU A 211 -37.82 11.27 -0.16
CA LEU A 211 -37.41 11.77 -1.47
C LEU A 211 -36.32 12.86 -1.39
N ASN A 212 -36.27 13.62 -0.30
CA ASN A 212 -35.21 14.62 -0.06
C ASN A 212 -33.80 13.99 -0.14
N PHE A 213 -33.68 12.72 0.25
CA PHE A 213 -32.41 11.99 0.25
C PHE A 213 -32.15 11.23 -1.05
N LEU A 214 -33.13 11.10 -1.96
CA LEU A 214 -33.03 10.28 -3.16
C LEU A 214 -31.93 10.76 -4.10
N GLY A 215 -31.76 12.08 -4.25
CA GLY A 215 -30.67 12.65 -5.05
C GLY A 215 -29.28 12.30 -4.51
N ILE A 216 -29.12 12.25 -3.18
CA ILE A 216 -27.87 11.80 -2.53
C ILE A 216 -27.68 10.29 -2.75
N VAL A 217 -28.73 9.49 -2.53
CA VAL A 217 -28.70 8.03 -2.72
C VAL A 217 -28.31 7.66 -4.14
N TYR A 218 -28.86 8.33 -5.16
CA TYR A 218 -28.53 8.09 -6.57
C TYR A 218 -27.03 8.30 -6.86
N ARG A 219 -26.46 9.42 -6.38
CA ARG A 219 -25.03 9.70 -6.55
C ARG A 219 -24.17 8.70 -5.79
N GLN A 220 -24.53 8.43 -4.54
CA GLN A 220 -23.80 7.47 -3.70
C GLN A 220 -23.83 6.06 -4.28
N LEU A 221 -24.94 5.65 -4.89
CA LEU A 221 -25.07 4.39 -5.62
C LEU A 221 -24.10 4.36 -6.81
N LYS A 222 -24.05 5.41 -7.64
CA LYS A 222 -23.07 5.51 -8.74
C LYS A 222 -21.63 5.44 -8.26
N HIS A 223 -21.29 6.20 -7.21
CA HIS A 223 -19.93 6.20 -6.66
C HIS A 223 -19.54 4.85 -6.10
N ALA A 224 -20.42 4.23 -5.32
CA ALA A 224 -20.15 2.93 -4.72
C ALA A 224 -20.02 1.81 -5.79
N LEU A 225 -20.82 1.86 -6.86
CA LEU A 225 -20.64 0.96 -8.00
C LEU A 225 -19.28 1.15 -8.69
N ALA A 226 -18.85 2.40 -8.89
CA ALA A 226 -17.55 2.70 -9.51
C ALA A 226 -16.35 2.30 -8.63
N ASP A 227 -16.42 2.54 -7.32
CA ASP A 227 -15.37 2.14 -6.38
C ASP A 227 -15.30 0.61 -6.23
N MET A 228 -16.45 -0.08 -6.27
CA MET A 228 -16.48 -1.54 -6.34
C MET A 228 -15.88 -2.08 -7.65
N ASP A 229 -16.18 -1.48 -8.81
CA ASP A 229 -15.59 -1.87 -10.10
C ASP A 229 -14.06 -1.78 -10.07
N ARG A 230 -13.49 -0.70 -9.52
CA ARG A 230 -12.03 -0.58 -9.33
C ARG A 230 -11.45 -1.67 -8.44
N MET A 231 -12.13 -1.98 -7.35
CA MET A 231 -11.74 -3.04 -6.42
C MET A 231 -11.86 -4.43 -7.05
N PHE A 232 -12.88 -4.71 -7.86
CA PHE A 232 -13.00 -5.97 -8.59
C PHE A 232 -11.94 -6.11 -9.67
N ARG A 233 -11.65 -5.05 -10.43
CA ARG A 233 -10.51 -5.06 -11.37
C ARG A 233 -9.17 -5.33 -10.71
N LEU A 234 -9.01 -4.94 -9.44
CA LEU A 234 -7.83 -5.29 -8.65
C LEU A 234 -7.79 -6.78 -8.31
N LEU A 235 -8.94 -7.40 -8.00
CA LEU A 235 -9.06 -8.85 -7.77
C LEU A 235 -8.92 -9.68 -9.04
N ASP A 236 -9.28 -9.11 -10.19
CA ASP A 236 -9.15 -9.73 -11.50
C ASP A 236 -7.69 -9.73 -11.99
N HIS A 237 -6.79 -8.99 -11.31
CA HIS A 237 -5.39 -8.98 -11.67
C HIS A 237 -4.72 -10.30 -11.28
N GLU A 238 -4.23 -11.03 -12.26
CA GLU A 238 -3.62 -12.34 -12.01
C GLU A 238 -2.19 -12.20 -11.47
N PRO A 239 -1.81 -12.96 -10.42
CA PRO A 239 -0.41 -13.06 -10.01
C PRO A 239 0.48 -13.54 -11.16
N GLU A 240 1.54 -12.79 -11.46
CA GLU A 240 2.54 -13.13 -12.50
C GLU A 240 3.25 -14.45 -12.18
N ILE A 241 3.57 -14.67 -10.90
CA ILE A 241 4.27 -15.88 -10.43
C ILE A 241 3.30 -16.72 -9.61
N ARG A 242 3.04 -17.94 -10.08
CA ARG A 242 2.20 -18.94 -9.41
C ARG A 242 3.00 -20.20 -9.13
N ASP A 243 2.70 -20.84 -8.01
CA ASP A 243 3.19 -22.20 -7.75
C ASP A 243 2.53 -23.15 -8.75
N ALA A 244 3.30 -24.11 -9.27
CA ALA A 244 2.74 -25.17 -10.10
C ALA A 244 1.70 -25.97 -9.29
N PRO A 245 0.64 -26.51 -9.91
CA PRO A 245 -0.40 -27.28 -9.19
C PRO A 245 0.15 -28.46 -8.38
N ASP A 246 1.29 -29.01 -8.79
CA ASP A 246 2.00 -30.13 -8.19
C ASP A 246 3.30 -29.71 -7.46
N ALA A 247 3.49 -28.40 -7.21
CA ALA A 247 4.66 -27.88 -6.54
C ALA A 247 4.81 -28.47 -5.13
N ARG A 248 5.99 -29.00 -4.84
CA ARG A 248 6.29 -29.63 -3.54
C ARG A 248 7.02 -28.65 -2.62
N PRO A 249 6.98 -28.84 -1.29
CA PRO A 249 7.87 -28.11 -0.40
C PRO A 249 9.34 -28.38 -0.75
N LEU A 250 10.16 -27.33 -0.79
CA LEU A 250 11.60 -27.42 -1.00
C LEU A 250 12.26 -28.22 0.13
N GLU A 251 12.95 -29.31 -0.22
CA GLU A 251 13.75 -30.08 0.71
C GLU A 251 15.21 -29.63 0.68
N VAL A 252 15.67 -28.89 1.68
CA VAL A 252 17.07 -28.46 1.77
C VAL A 252 17.86 -29.45 2.61
N ARG A 253 18.86 -30.09 2.00
CA ARG A 253 19.77 -31.05 2.68
C ARG A 253 21.14 -30.44 2.94
N ARG A 254 21.69 -29.76 1.94
CA ARG A 254 23.03 -29.16 1.98
C ARG A 254 22.98 -27.66 1.67
N GLY A 255 21.98 -27.20 0.94
CA GLY A 255 21.79 -25.80 0.56
C GLY A 255 22.70 -25.34 -0.57
N GLU A 256 23.09 -26.22 -1.50
CA GLU A 256 23.85 -25.80 -2.70
C GLU A 256 22.93 -24.98 -3.62
N ILE A 257 23.42 -23.83 -4.10
CA ILE A 257 22.69 -22.99 -5.07
C ILE A 257 23.38 -23.12 -6.43
N ARG A 258 22.61 -23.26 -7.52
CA ARG A 258 23.14 -23.22 -8.89
C ARG A 258 22.31 -22.29 -9.77
N PHE A 259 22.98 -21.42 -10.48
CA PHE A 259 22.44 -20.68 -11.61
C PHE A 259 22.99 -21.36 -12.87
N GLU A 260 22.12 -21.89 -13.72
CA GLU A 260 22.50 -22.61 -14.93
C GLU A 260 22.03 -21.84 -16.17
N ARG A 261 22.97 -21.17 -16.84
CA ARG A 261 22.75 -20.34 -18.05
C ARG A 261 21.53 -19.41 -17.96
N VAL A 262 21.46 -18.63 -16.88
CA VAL A 262 20.31 -17.75 -16.60
C VAL A 262 20.34 -16.50 -17.47
N ASP A 263 19.28 -16.32 -18.25
CA ASP A 263 18.95 -15.06 -18.94
C ASP A 263 17.72 -14.43 -18.28
N PHE A 264 17.73 -13.11 -18.11
CA PHE A 264 16.60 -12.40 -17.53
C PHE A 264 16.53 -10.92 -17.95
N ALA A 265 15.32 -10.44 -18.19
CA ALA A 265 15.01 -9.04 -18.45
C ALA A 265 13.72 -8.60 -17.72
N TYR A 266 13.76 -7.45 -17.00
CA TYR A 266 12.53 -6.88 -16.43
C TYR A 266 11.53 -6.45 -17.51
N ARG A 267 12.07 -6.01 -18.66
CA ARG A 267 11.33 -5.72 -19.88
C ARG A 267 12.06 -6.36 -21.05
N PRO A 268 11.35 -6.93 -22.04
CA PRO A 268 11.97 -7.66 -23.15
C PRO A 268 13.03 -6.85 -23.93
N ASP A 269 12.88 -5.53 -23.98
CA ASP A 269 13.76 -4.61 -24.69
C ASP A 269 15.09 -4.32 -23.97
N ARG A 270 15.24 -4.72 -22.70
CA ARG A 270 16.44 -4.42 -21.89
C ARG A 270 16.91 -5.64 -21.09
N PRO A 271 17.73 -6.53 -21.69
CA PRO A 271 18.26 -7.70 -20.99
C PRO A 271 19.22 -7.29 -19.87
N ILE A 272 19.00 -7.86 -18.69
CA ILE A 272 19.75 -7.57 -17.46
C ILE A 272 20.78 -8.65 -17.16
N LEU A 273 20.40 -9.93 -17.24
CA LEU A 273 21.31 -11.07 -17.08
C LEU A 273 21.44 -11.82 -18.41
N ARG A 274 22.66 -12.25 -18.74
CA ARG A 274 23.00 -12.85 -20.03
C ARG A 274 23.83 -14.12 -19.85
N GLY A 275 23.18 -15.27 -19.81
CA GLY A 275 23.82 -16.58 -19.64
C GLY A 275 24.64 -16.70 -18.36
N VAL A 276 24.13 -16.18 -17.24
CA VAL A 276 24.80 -16.25 -15.94
C VAL A 276 24.83 -17.70 -15.44
N ASP A 277 26.03 -18.22 -15.16
CA ASP A 277 26.21 -19.63 -14.84
C ASP A 277 27.20 -19.83 -13.68
N PHE A 278 26.75 -20.09 -12.44
CA PHE A 278 27.64 -20.29 -11.30
C PHE A 278 27.01 -21.19 -10.23
N ARG A 279 27.84 -21.63 -9.28
CA ARG A 279 27.39 -22.42 -8.13
C ARG A 279 27.85 -21.76 -6.83
N VAL A 280 27.03 -21.87 -5.79
CA VAL A 280 27.40 -21.61 -4.40
C VAL A 280 27.40 -22.96 -3.69
N PRO A 281 28.59 -23.56 -3.47
CA PRO A 281 28.68 -24.85 -2.81
C PRO A 281 28.09 -24.80 -1.40
N ALA A 282 27.56 -25.92 -0.94
CA ALA A 282 27.02 -26.07 0.40
C ALA A 282 28.03 -25.63 1.48
N GLY A 283 27.61 -24.77 2.40
CA GLY A 283 28.45 -24.28 3.51
C GLY A 283 29.61 -23.37 3.09
N ARG A 284 29.66 -22.92 1.83
CA ARG A 284 30.66 -21.96 1.35
C ARG A 284 30.10 -20.56 1.21
N LYS A 285 30.98 -19.57 1.29
CA LYS A 285 30.72 -18.15 1.09
C LYS A 285 31.16 -17.74 -0.31
N VAL A 286 30.20 -17.45 -1.19
CA VAL A 286 30.46 -16.89 -2.51
C VAL A 286 30.05 -15.43 -2.54
N ALA A 287 30.92 -14.58 -3.07
CA ALA A 287 30.69 -13.15 -3.20
C ALA A 287 30.43 -12.77 -4.66
N VAL A 288 29.56 -11.78 -4.87
CA VAL A 288 29.28 -11.17 -6.17
C VAL A 288 29.58 -9.68 -6.07
N VAL A 289 30.44 -9.19 -6.97
CA VAL A 289 30.85 -7.78 -7.03
C VAL A 289 30.84 -7.28 -8.47
N GLY A 290 30.73 -5.97 -8.64
CA GLY A 290 30.70 -5.33 -9.95
C GLY A 290 30.12 -3.92 -9.89
N PRO A 291 30.19 -3.14 -10.97
CA PRO A 291 29.65 -1.79 -11.02
C PRO A 291 28.14 -1.74 -10.77
N SER A 292 27.63 -0.56 -10.46
CA SER A 292 26.19 -0.31 -10.39
C SER A 292 25.53 -0.65 -11.72
N GLY A 293 24.38 -1.34 -11.68
CA GLY A 293 23.69 -1.80 -12.88
C GLY A 293 24.18 -3.12 -13.49
N ALA A 294 25.20 -3.78 -12.91
CA ALA A 294 25.70 -5.07 -13.40
C ALA A 294 24.72 -6.26 -13.23
N GLY A 295 23.58 -6.06 -12.55
CA GLY A 295 22.56 -7.10 -12.35
C GLY A 295 22.61 -7.83 -11.00
N LYS A 296 23.48 -7.42 -10.06
CA LYS A 296 23.69 -8.10 -8.76
C LYS A 296 22.39 -8.31 -7.96
N SER A 297 21.65 -7.23 -7.65
CA SER A 297 20.38 -7.34 -6.91
C SER A 297 19.29 -8.13 -7.65
N THR A 298 19.45 -8.31 -8.97
CA THR A 298 18.54 -9.16 -9.77
C THR A 298 18.77 -10.64 -9.47
N LEU A 299 20.00 -11.07 -9.19
CA LEU A 299 20.28 -12.44 -8.76
C LEU A 299 19.48 -12.81 -7.50
N VAL A 300 19.45 -11.90 -6.53
CA VAL A 300 18.70 -12.10 -5.27
C VAL A 300 17.20 -12.13 -5.52
N ARG A 301 16.67 -11.22 -6.35
CA ARG A 301 15.25 -11.21 -6.71
C ARG A 301 14.81 -12.49 -7.41
N LEU A 302 15.66 -13.07 -8.26
CA LEU A 302 15.40 -14.35 -8.92
C LEU A 302 15.54 -15.53 -7.95
N LEU A 303 16.52 -15.51 -7.04
CA LEU A 303 16.69 -16.54 -6.02
C LEU A 303 15.49 -16.63 -5.06
N PHE A 304 14.89 -15.48 -4.70
CA PHE A 304 13.63 -15.41 -3.95
C PHE A 304 12.36 -15.68 -4.79
N ARG A 305 12.55 -15.93 -6.09
CA ARG A 305 11.51 -16.10 -7.10
C ARG A 305 10.46 -14.98 -7.05
N PHE A 306 10.93 -13.74 -6.97
CA PHE A 306 10.07 -12.57 -7.23
C PHE A 306 9.82 -12.37 -8.73
N TYR A 307 10.66 -12.97 -9.55
CA TYR A 307 10.52 -13.11 -11.01
C TYR A 307 10.97 -14.52 -11.39
N ASP A 308 10.40 -15.07 -12.47
CA ASP A 308 10.91 -16.27 -13.11
C ASP A 308 11.97 -15.89 -14.15
N VAL A 309 12.89 -16.82 -14.45
CA VAL A 309 13.95 -16.63 -15.45
C VAL A 309 13.39 -16.76 -16.87
N ASP A 310 13.93 -16.00 -17.83
CA ASP A 310 13.52 -16.09 -19.24
C ASP A 310 14.10 -17.35 -19.90
N ARG A 311 15.35 -17.68 -19.57
CA ARG A 311 16.04 -18.91 -19.98
C ARG A 311 16.94 -19.43 -18.88
N GLY A 312 17.27 -20.71 -18.95
CA GLY A 312 18.06 -21.40 -17.93
C GLY A 312 17.20 -21.82 -16.74
N ARG A 313 17.85 -22.01 -15.59
CA ARG A 313 17.20 -22.39 -14.34
C ARG A 313 18.04 -22.03 -13.11
N ILE A 314 17.37 -21.91 -11.97
CA ILE A 314 17.98 -21.76 -10.67
C ILE A 314 17.61 -22.98 -9.84
N LEU A 315 18.62 -23.64 -9.27
CA LEU A 315 18.44 -24.87 -8.50
C LEU A 315 18.90 -24.66 -7.06
N ILE A 316 18.16 -25.26 -6.12
CA ILE A 316 18.61 -25.44 -4.73
C ILE A 316 18.64 -26.94 -4.44
N ASP A 317 19.83 -27.47 -4.11
CA ASP A 317 20.06 -28.92 -3.96
C ASP A 317 19.54 -29.77 -5.13
N GLY A 318 19.58 -29.20 -6.35
CA GLY A 318 19.12 -29.84 -7.58
C GLY A 318 17.63 -29.70 -7.90
N GLN A 319 16.83 -29.08 -7.01
CA GLN A 319 15.42 -28.77 -7.25
C GLN A 319 15.28 -27.40 -7.90
N ASP A 320 14.54 -27.30 -9.02
CA ASP A 320 14.27 -26.02 -9.67
C ASP A 320 13.34 -25.17 -8.78
N VAL A 321 13.69 -23.91 -8.56
CA VAL A 321 12.90 -22.99 -7.74
C VAL A 321 11.48 -22.79 -8.27
N ARG A 322 11.24 -23.07 -9.56
CA ARG A 322 9.92 -23.00 -10.20
C ARG A 322 9.01 -24.19 -9.86
N GLU A 323 9.59 -25.32 -9.47
CA GLU A 323 8.89 -26.58 -9.19
C GLU A 323 8.56 -26.77 -7.70
N VAL A 324 9.00 -25.84 -6.85
CA VAL A 324 8.74 -25.86 -5.40
C VAL A 324 7.79 -24.74 -4.98
N THR A 325 7.16 -24.90 -3.82
CA THR A 325 6.26 -23.87 -3.27
C THR A 325 7.05 -22.63 -2.87
N GLN A 326 6.56 -21.44 -3.23
CA GLN A 326 7.20 -20.17 -2.89
C GLN A 326 7.40 -19.98 -1.38
N GLU A 327 6.45 -20.46 -0.57
CA GLU A 327 6.55 -20.39 0.89
C GLU A 327 7.75 -21.16 1.42
N SER A 328 7.93 -22.41 0.99
CA SER A 328 9.06 -23.25 1.43
C SER A 328 10.40 -22.70 0.97
N LEU A 329 10.48 -22.18 -0.27
CA LEU A 329 11.66 -21.53 -0.82
C LEU A 329 12.07 -20.31 0.02
N ARG A 330 11.12 -19.40 0.27
CA ARG A 330 11.39 -18.18 1.03
C ARG A 330 11.65 -18.46 2.51
N ARG A 331 11.10 -19.53 3.08
CA ARG A 331 11.44 -19.98 4.43
C ARG A 331 12.89 -20.45 4.53
N ALA A 332 13.39 -21.14 3.50
CA ALA A 332 14.76 -21.65 3.46
C ALA A 332 15.85 -20.59 3.25
N ILE A 333 15.50 -19.38 2.82
CA ILE A 333 16.45 -18.31 2.49
C ILE A 333 16.31 -17.14 3.47
N GLY A 334 17.40 -16.74 4.12
CA GLY A 334 17.52 -15.50 4.89
C GLY A 334 18.14 -14.40 4.07
N ILE A 335 17.69 -13.16 4.25
CA ILE A 335 18.28 -12.00 3.60
C ILE A 335 18.44 -10.82 4.54
N VAL A 336 19.63 -10.23 4.53
CA VAL A 336 19.86 -8.87 5.03
C VAL A 336 19.90 -7.93 3.81
N PRO A 337 18.83 -7.16 3.55
CA PRO A 337 18.74 -6.30 2.37
C PRO A 337 19.55 -5.01 2.54
N GLN A 338 19.87 -4.36 1.41
CA GLN A 338 20.54 -3.05 1.39
C GLN A 338 19.72 -1.99 2.14
N ASP A 339 18.45 -1.82 1.75
CA ASP A 339 17.51 -0.92 2.42
C ASP A 339 16.69 -1.69 3.44
N THR A 340 17.07 -1.60 4.72
CA THR A 340 16.27 -2.20 5.79
C THR A 340 15.05 -1.33 6.11
N VAL A 341 13.87 -1.86 5.79
CA VAL A 341 12.59 -1.33 6.26
C VAL A 341 12.14 -2.03 7.54
N LEU A 342 11.66 -1.23 8.49
CA LEU A 342 11.07 -1.68 9.74
C LEU A 342 9.57 -1.35 9.74
N PHE A 343 8.78 -2.24 10.34
CA PHE A 343 7.38 -1.95 10.65
C PHE A 343 7.31 -0.84 11.70
N ASN A 344 6.30 0.02 11.61
CA ASN A 344 6.02 1.03 12.64
C ASN A 344 5.41 0.35 13.88
N ASP A 345 6.27 -0.39 14.58
CA ASP A 345 5.94 -1.22 15.75
C ASP A 345 7.16 -1.25 16.68
N THR A 346 7.11 -2.07 17.73
CA THR A 346 8.20 -2.22 18.70
C THR A 346 9.45 -2.85 18.06
N ILE A 347 10.61 -2.61 18.67
CA ILE A 347 11.85 -3.31 18.28
C ILE A 347 11.66 -4.83 18.42
N TYR A 348 11.00 -5.27 19.50
CA TYR A 348 10.64 -6.67 19.71
C TYR A 348 9.89 -7.27 18.52
N TYR A 349 8.78 -6.65 18.11
CA TYR A 349 7.98 -7.11 16.98
C TYR A 349 8.82 -7.20 15.70
N ASN A 350 9.65 -6.19 15.47
CA ASN A 350 10.50 -6.14 14.31
C ASN A 350 11.50 -7.31 14.28
N ILE A 351 12.11 -7.71 15.40
CA ILE A 351 13.03 -8.86 15.44
C ILE A 351 12.25 -10.18 15.33
N LEU A 352 11.17 -10.32 16.10
CA LEU A 352 10.28 -11.50 16.12
C LEU A 352 9.71 -11.82 14.73
N TYR A 353 9.55 -10.81 13.87
CA TYR A 353 9.08 -10.99 12.49
C TYR A 353 9.91 -12.02 11.69
N GLY A 354 11.17 -12.26 12.05
CA GLY A 354 11.99 -13.32 11.43
C GLY A 354 11.45 -14.73 11.66
N ARG A 355 10.86 -14.99 12.84
CA ARG A 355 10.24 -16.26 13.25
C ARG A 355 9.16 -16.00 14.32
N PRO A 356 7.88 -15.84 13.94
CA PRO A 356 6.81 -15.39 14.85
C PRO A 356 6.53 -16.29 16.07
N ASP A 357 6.95 -17.54 15.99
CA ASP A 357 6.84 -18.59 17.01
C ASP A 357 8.03 -18.65 17.98
N ALA A 358 9.03 -17.77 17.83
CA ALA A 358 10.18 -17.71 18.73
C ALA A 358 9.82 -17.20 20.14
N SER A 359 10.52 -17.70 21.15
CA SER A 359 10.40 -17.20 22.52
C SER A 359 11.09 -15.84 22.68
N ARG A 360 10.76 -15.13 23.76
CA ARG A 360 11.36 -13.83 24.05
C ARG A 360 12.87 -13.94 24.27
N GLU A 361 13.31 -15.02 24.91
CA GLU A 361 14.73 -15.31 25.15
C GLU A 361 15.49 -15.52 23.84
N GLU A 362 14.89 -16.20 22.87
CA GLU A 362 15.48 -16.40 21.54
C GLU A 362 15.59 -15.08 20.77
N VAL A 363 14.59 -14.20 20.89
CA VAL A 363 14.64 -12.83 20.32
C VAL A 363 15.77 -12.03 20.95
N GLU A 364 15.93 -12.09 22.27
CA GLU A 364 17.02 -11.40 22.96
C GLU A 364 18.40 -11.94 22.58
N GLU A 365 18.51 -13.26 22.42
CA GLU A 365 19.77 -13.87 22.01
C GLU A 365 20.14 -13.49 20.57
N ALA A 366 19.18 -13.48 19.65
CA ALA A 366 19.40 -12.97 18.29
C ALA A 366 19.85 -11.51 18.29
N ALA A 367 19.33 -10.68 19.21
CA ALA A 367 19.74 -9.29 19.37
C ALA A 367 21.16 -9.14 19.96
N ARG A 368 21.59 -10.05 20.85
CA ARG A 368 22.96 -10.09 21.36
C ARG A 368 23.95 -10.46 20.27
N LEU A 369 23.65 -11.52 19.51
CA LEU A 369 24.46 -11.95 18.36
C LEU A 369 24.56 -10.86 17.29
N ALA A 370 23.52 -10.04 17.12
CA ALA A 370 23.53 -8.89 16.22
C ALA A 370 24.14 -7.61 16.81
N HIS A 371 24.67 -7.66 18.04
CA HIS A 371 25.24 -6.52 18.78
C HIS A 371 24.31 -5.29 18.86
N ILE A 372 23.00 -5.52 19.06
CA ILE A 372 22.01 -4.45 19.25
C ILE A 372 21.34 -4.49 20.63
N HIS A 373 21.51 -5.57 21.39
CA HIS A 373 20.90 -5.75 22.70
C HIS A 373 21.15 -4.59 23.69
N ASP A 374 22.41 -4.20 23.87
CA ASP A 374 22.77 -3.16 24.86
C ASP A 374 22.21 -1.79 24.48
N PHE A 375 22.21 -1.48 23.17
CA PHE A 375 21.53 -0.29 22.66
C PHE A 375 20.04 -0.34 22.98
N ILE A 376 19.37 -1.48 22.72
CA ILE A 376 17.95 -1.63 23.02
C ILE A 376 17.69 -1.39 24.51
N LEU A 377 18.50 -1.97 25.41
CA LEU A 377 18.37 -1.78 26.85
C LEU A 377 18.66 -0.35 27.32
N SER A 378 19.47 0.41 26.58
CA SER A 378 19.71 1.83 26.86
C SER A 378 18.51 2.73 26.56
N LEU A 379 17.55 2.25 25.76
CA LEU A 379 16.33 3.00 25.43
C LEU A 379 15.34 2.99 26.61
N PRO A 380 14.59 4.07 26.84
CA PRO A 380 13.64 4.16 27.96
C PRO A 380 12.58 3.05 28.01
N GLN A 381 12.20 2.50 26.86
CA GLN A 381 11.18 1.45 26.73
C GLN A 381 11.79 0.09 26.37
N GLY A 382 13.12 -0.03 26.32
CA GLY A 382 13.79 -1.27 25.96
C GLY A 382 13.31 -1.80 24.60
N TYR A 383 12.99 -3.09 24.60
CA TYR A 383 12.41 -3.82 23.46
C TYR A 383 11.03 -3.32 23.01
N GLU A 384 10.27 -2.66 23.89
CA GLU A 384 8.95 -2.10 23.59
C GLU A 384 9.04 -0.72 22.91
N THR A 385 10.26 -0.21 22.66
CA THR A 385 10.44 1.07 21.97
C THR A 385 9.87 1.00 20.56
N VAL A 386 8.94 1.90 20.23
CA VAL A 386 8.35 2.02 18.89
C VAL A 386 9.29 2.77 17.95
N VAL A 387 9.68 2.13 16.84
CA VAL A 387 10.70 2.66 15.92
C VAL A 387 10.24 3.83 15.05
N GLY A 388 8.91 4.05 14.94
CA GLY A 388 8.31 5.10 14.11
C GLY A 388 8.13 4.69 12.65
N GLU A 389 7.50 5.55 11.84
CA GLU A 389 7.29 5.29 10.41
C GLU A 389 8.63 5.05 9.70
N ARG A 390 8.79 3.87 9.08
CA ARG A 390 10.03 3.42 8.43
C ARG A 390 11.28 3.47 9.35
N GLY A 391 11.07 3.40 10.67
CA GLY A 391 12.15 3.41 11.66
C GLY A 391 12.86 4.75 11.80
N LEU A 392 12.24 5.89 11.45
CA LEU A 392 12.89 7.23 11.47
C LEU A 392 13.60 7.59 12.78
N LYS A 393 13.26 6.96 13.91
CA LYS A 393 13.89 7.20 15.21
C LYS A 393 15.22 6.47 15.42
N LEU A 394 15.60 5.59 14.49
CA LEU A 394 16.82 4.79 14.56
C LEU A 394 17.83 5.23 13.50
N SER A 395 19.12 5.15 13.87
CA SER A 395 20.21 5.33 12.91
C SER A 395 20.21 4.23 11.83
N GLY A 396 20.84 4.49 10.68
CA GLY A 396 20.95 3.48 9.61
C GLY A 396 21.56 2.16 10.10
N GLY A 397 22.65 2.26 10.87
CA GLY A 397 23.32 1.12 11.47
C GLY A 397 22.46 0.32 12.45
N GLU A 398 21.63 0.98 13.26
CA GLU A 398 20.69 0.30 14.16
C GLU A 398 19.62 -0.48 13.39
N LYS A 399 19.02 0.12 12.34
CA LYS A 399 18.06 -0.58 11.49
C LYS A 399 18.67 -1.85 10.90
N GLN A 400 19.89 -1.72 10.40
CA GLN A 400 20.60 -2.83 9.78
C GLN A 400 20.93 -3.95 10.79
N ARG A 401 21.33 -3.61 12.02
CA ARG A 401 21.51 -4.60 13.09
C ARG A 401 20.20 -5.31 13.46
N ILE A 402 19.07 -4.61 13.46
CA ILE A 402 17.75 -5.24 13.62
C ILE A 402 17.45 -6.20 12.45
N ALA A 403 17.82 -5.85 11.22
CA ALA A 403 17.69 -6.74 10.06
C ALA A 403 18.53 -8.01 10.21
N ILE A 404 19.75 -7.88 10.72
CA ILE A 404 20.64 -9.00 11.02
C ILE A 404 20.00 -9.89 12.08
N ALA A 405 19.53 -9.32 13.19
CA ALA A 405 18.85 -10.07 14.24
C ALA A 405 17.64 -10.89 13.71
N ARG A 406 16.84 -10.34 12.78
CA ARG A 406 15.75 -11.09 12.12
C ARG A 406 16.25 -12.33 11.40
N VAL A 407 17.34 -12.21 10.65
CA VAL A 407 17.92 -13.33 9.88
C VAL A 407 18.54 -14.36 10.81
N LEU A 408 19.19 -13.93 11.89
CA LEU A 408 19.73 -14.82 12.91
C LEU A 408 18.62 -15.60 13.62
N LEU A 409 17.53 -14.94 14.00
CA LEU A 409 16.37 -15.57 14.63
C LEU A 409 15.68 -16.58 13.70
N LYS A 410 15.59 -16.25 12.41
CA LYS A 410 15.01 -17.14 11.39
C LYS A 410 15.83 -18.42 11.19
N ASP A 411 17.14 -18.35 11.42
CA ASP A 411 18.10 -19.44 11.20
C ASP A 411 17.93 -20.24 9.89
N PRO A 412 18.05 -19.60 8.71
CA PRO A 412 17.88 -20.28 7.44
C PRO A 412 19.15 -21.02 6.98
N PRO A 413 19.03 -22.15 6.26
CA PRO A 413 20.19 -22.89 5.72
C PRO A 413 20.95 -22.11 4.63
N ILE A 414 20.28 -21.17 3.96
CA ILE A 414 20.86 -20.29 2.94
C ILE A 414 20.78 -18.85 3.43
N MET A 415 21.90 -18.14 3.42
CA MET A 415 21.99 -16.73 3.80
C MET A 415 22.41 -15.86 2.61
N VAL A 416 21.72 -14.73 2.47
CA VAL A 416 21.98 -13.72 1.45
C VAL A 416 22.27 -12.39 2.16
N PHE A 417 23.39 -11.76 1.82
CA PHE A 417 23.73 -10.43 2.31
C PHE A 417 23.80 -9.48 1.12
N ASP A 418 22.90 -8.49 1.06
CA ASP A 418 22.90 -7.46 0.02
C ASP A 418 23.37 -6.15 0.65
N GLU A 419 24.65 -5.82 0.48
CA GLU A 419 25.23 -4.58 1.01
C GLU A 419 25.01 -4.37 2.53
N ALA A 420 25.12 -5.44 3.31
CA ALA A 420 24.80 -5.47 4.74
C ALA A 420 25.77 -4.70 5.66
N THR A 421 26.57 -3.73 5.16
CA THR A 421 27.46 -2.87 5.99
C THR A 421 27.55 -1.40 5.55
N SER A 422 26.79 -0.95 4.54
CA SER A 422 26.98 0.39 3.95
C SER A 422 26.71 1.55 4.91
N SER A 423 25.79 1.37 5.86
CA SER A 423 25.36 2.40 6.81
C SER A 423 26.06 2.35 8.18
N LEU A 424 27.08 1.50 8.34
CA LEU A 424 27.82 1.33 9.59
C LEU A 424 29.12 2.14 9.62
N ASP A 425 29.46 2.64 10.80
CA ASP A 425 30.80 3.14 11.11
C ASP A 425 31.82 1.99 11.12
N SER A 426 33.11 2.31 10.95
CA SER A 426 34.18 1.33 10.79
C SER A 426 34.35 0.38 12.00
N HIS A 427 34.05 0.84 13.22
CA HIS A 427 34.17 0.00 14.42
C HIS A 427 32.99 -0.97 14.52
N SER A 428 31.75 -0.46 14.37
CA SER A 428 30.55 -1.30 14.32
C SER A 428 30.61 -2.32 13.18
N GLU A 429 31.15 -1.93 12.01
CA GLU A 429 31.31 -2.80 10.84
C GLU A 429 32.18 -4.02 11.16
N GLN A 430 33.33 -3.85 11.82
CA GLN A 430 34.21 -4.97 12.17
C GLN A 430 33.56 -5.96 13.14
N VAL A 431 32.88 -5.46 14.17
CA VAL A 431 32.19 -6.28 15.18
C VAL A 431 31.09 -7.10 14.52
N ILE A 432 30.25 -6.46 13.70
CA ILE A 432 29.16 -7.12 12.99
C ILE A 432 29.67 -8.14 11.98
N LEU A 433 30.75 -7.84 11.25
CA LEU A 433 31.37 -8.80 10.34
C LEU A 433 31.92 -10.03 11.08
N GLY A 434 32.42 -9.86 12.30
CA GLY A 434 32.81 -10.97 13.17
C GLY A 434 31.63 -11.90 13.47
N ALA A 435 30.53 -11.35 13.97
CA ALA A 435 29.32 -12.11 14.28
C ALA A 435 28.72 -12.80 13.03
N LEU A 436 28.65 -12.08 11.89
CA LEU A 436 28.16 -12.62 10.63
C LEU A 436 29.04 -13.74 10.10
N ARG A 437 30.36 -13.71 10.30
CA ARG A 437 31.27 -14.80 9.90
C ARG A 437 31.00 -16.08 10.67
N GLU A 438 30.82 -16.00 11.99
CA GLU A 438 30.55 -17.17 12.82
C GLU A 438 29.24 -17.85 12.41
N VAL A 439 28.22 -17.05 12.11
CA VAL A 439 26.93 -17.52 11.63
C VAL A 439 27.05 -18.07 10.20
N ALA A 440 27.78 -17.40 9.31
CA ALA A 440 27.96 -17.85 7.94
C ALA A 440 28.78 -19.15 7.84
N ALA A 441 29.65 -19.45 8.81
CA ALA A 441 30.57 -20.60 8.75
C ALA A 441 29.89 -21.97 8.64
N LYS A 442 28.61 -22.08 9.00
CA LYS A 442 27.83 -23.33 8.93
C LYS A 442 26.76 -23.33 7.84
N ARG A 443 26.66 -22.25 7.04
CA ARG A 443 25.52 -22.00 6.15
C ARG A 443 26.00 -21.63 4.75
N THR A 444 25.23 -21.98 3.74
CA THR A 444 25.54 -21.54 2.38
C THR A 444 25.29 -20.05 2.27
N THR A 445 26.31 -19.28 1.91
CA THR A 445 26.27 -17.81 1.99
C THR A 445 26.55 -17.17 0.64
N LEU A 446 25.62 -16.34 0.17
CA LEU A 446 25.77 -15.50 -1.01
C LEU A 446 25.86 -14.03 -0.58
N VAL A 447 26.97 -13.37 -0.89
CA VAL A 447 27.18 -11.96 -0.53
C VAL A 447 27.19 -11.11 -1.80
N ILE A 448 26.33 -10.10 -1.88
CA ILE A 448 26.46 -9.00 -2.85
C ILE A 448 27.21 -7.87 -2.17
N ALA A 449 28.40 -7.57 -2.65
CA ALA A 449 29.25 -6.54 -2.08
C ALA A 449 29.27 -5.27 -2.92
N HIS A 450 29.11 -4.15 -2.22
CA HIS A 450 29.52 -2.83 -2.68
C HIS A 450 30.83 -2.39 -2.00
N ARG A 451 31.11 -2.83 -0.76
CA ARG A 451 32.41 -2.68 -0.10
C ARG A 451 33.24 -3.95 -0.31
N LEU A 452 34.36 -3.85 -1.00
CA LEU A 452 35.19 -5.02 -1.31
C LEU A 452 35.85 -5.63 -0.05
N SER A 453 36.07 -4.85 1.00
CA SER A 453 36.66 -5.35 2.26
C SER A 453 35.82 -6.44 2.94
N THR A 454 34.55 -6.50 2.59
CA THR A 454 33.51 -7.36 3.14
C THR A 454 33.54 -8.78 2.54
N ILE A 455 34.26 -8.94 1.43
CA ILE A 455 34.35 -10.18 0.64
C ILE A 455 35.77 -10.71 0.43
N VAL A 456 36.75 -10.14 1.15
CA VAL A 456 38.15 -10.61 1.11
C VAL A 456 38.28 -12.06 1.59
N ASP A 457 37.43 -12.46 2.52
CA ASP A 457 37.34 -13.79 3.13
C ASP A 457 36.35 -14.73 2.40
N ALA A 458 35.84 -14.36 1.22
CA ALA A 458 34.98 -15.25 0.44
C ALA A 458 35.79 -16.41 -0.16
N ASP A 459 35.19 -17.59 -0.20
CA ASP A 459 35.80 -18.78 -0.82
C ASP A 459 35.95 -18.62 -2.34
N GLU A 460 35.00 -17.91 -2.95
CA GLU A 460 35.02 -17.54 -4.37
C GLU A 460 34.36 -16.17 -4.56
N ILE A 461 34.96 -15.33 -5.39
CA ILE A 461 34.44 -14.02 -5.79
C ILE A 461 34.09 -14.07 -7.28
N LEU A 462 32.86 -13.69 -7.60
CA LEU A 462 32.32 -13.58 -8.95
C LEU A 462 32.23 -12.10 -9.32
N VAL A 463 32.98 -11.68 -10.32
CA VAL A 463 32.93 -10.31 -10.82
C VAL A 463 31.94 -10.24 -11.97
N MET A 464 30.91 -9.40 -11.82
CA MET A 464 29.89 -9.18 -12.83
C MET A 464 30.07 -7.87 -13.55
N ASP A 465 29.91 -7.90 -14.87
CA ASP A 465 29.83 -6.70 -15.70
C ASP A 465 28.87 -6.93 -16.87
N GLY A 466 28.09 -5.91 -17.23
CA GLY A 466 27.12 -5.99 -18.33
C GLY A 466 26.14 -7.17 -18.29
N GLY A 467 25.81 -7.67 -17.09
CA GLY A 467 24.93 -8.82 -16.91
C GLY A 467 25.58 -10.20 -17.08
N ARG A 468 26.91 -10.27 -17.14
CA ARG A 468 27.69 -11.51 -17.28
C ARG A 468 28.70 -11.63 -16.15
N ILE A 469 29.14 -12.85 -15.86
CA ILE A 469 30.28 -13.06 -14.95
C ILE A 469 31.56 -13.03 -15.80
N VAL A 470 32.43 -12.06 -15.54
CA VAL A 470 33.65 -11.78 -16.33
C VAL A 470 34.92 -12.32 -15.67
N GLU A 471 34.96 -12.42 -14.35
CA GLU A 471 36.11 -12.97 -13.60
C GLU A 471 35.62 -13.84 -12.44
N ARG A 472 36.43 -14.83 -12.07
CA ARG A 472 36.20 -15.73 -10.93
C ARG A 472 37.51 -16.10 -10.25
N GLY A 473 37.49 -16.17 -8.93
CA GLY A 473 38.61 -16.65 -8.12
C GLY A 473 38.54 -16.13 -6.70
N ASP A 474 39.56 -16.45 -5.90
CA ASP A 474 39.74 -15.82 -4.59
C ASP A 474 40.31 -14.40 -4.72
N HIS A 475 40.31 -13.66 -3.61
CA HIS A 475 40.81 -12.29 -3.54
C HIS A 475 42.24 -12.14 -4.08
N ARG A 476 43.15 -13.05 -3.72
CA ARG A 476 44.57 -12.95 -4.11
C ARG A 476 44.75 -13.23 -5.60
N ALA A 477 44.06 -14.23 -6.11
CA ALA A 477 44.08 -14.59 -7.52
C ALA A 477 43.55 -13.46 -8.40
N LEU A 478 42.42 -12.85 -8.03
CA LEU A 478 41.82 -11.75 -8.79
C LEU A 478 42.66 -10.46 -8.76
N LEU A 479 43.33 -10.17 -7.64
CA LEU A 479 44.29 -9.06 -7.59
C LEU A 479 45.50 -9.29 -8.49
N ALA A 480 46.06 -10.51 -8.48
CA ALA A 480 47.20 -10.86 -9.32
C ALA A 480 46.89 -10.80 -10.82
N GLN A 481 45.63 -11.06 -11.21
CA GLN A 481 45.17 -10.98 -12.60
C GLN A 481 45.08 -9.53 -13.13
N GLY A 482 45.06 -8.51 -12.25
CA GLY A 482 44.98 -7.10 -12.68
C GLY A 482 43.67 -6.73 -13.40
N GLY A 483 42.61 -7.54 -13.22
CA GLY A 483 41.32 -7.40 -13.89
C GLY A 483 40.44 -6.26 -13.37
N LEU A 484 39.14 -6.32 -13.70
CA LEU A 484 38.10 -5.44 -13.19
C LEU A 484 38.06 -5.46 -11.66
N TYR A 485 38.23 -6.62 -11.02
CA TYR A 485 38.31 -6.70 -9.56
C TYR A 485 39.41 -5.79 -8.99
N ALA A 486 40.64 -5.90 -9.53
CA ALA A 486 41.78 -5.13 -9.07
C ALA A 486 41.58 -3.62 -9.27
N ARG A 487 40.93 -3.20 -10.37
CA ARG A 487 40.57 -1.79 -10.61
C ARG A 487 39.56 -1.28 -9.58
N LEU A 488 38.50 -2.05 -9.32
CA LEU A 488 37.50 -1.70 -8.30
C LEU A 488 38.13 -1.61 -6.90
N TRP A 489 39.07 -2.51 -6.59
CA TRP A 489 39.82 -2.50 -5.33
C TRP A 489 40.67 -1.25 -5.18
N ALA A 490 41.46 -0.90 -6.20
CA ALA A 490 42.29 0.30 -6.17
C ALA A 490 41.45 1.59 -6.03
N LEU A 491 40.28 1.65 -6.67
CA LEU A 491 39.37 2.78 -6.55
C LEU A 491 38.88 2.97 -5.11
N GLN A 492 38.41 1.89 -4.46
CA GLN A 492 37.92 1.95 -3.08
C GLN A 492 39.02 2.29 -2.07
N GLN A 493 40.26 1.85 -2.29
CA GLN A 493 41.37 2.24 -1.42
C GLN A 493 41.65 3.74 -1.50
N ARG A 494 41.64 4.32 -2.71
CA ARG A 494 41.79 5.76 -2.91
C ARG A 494 40.67 6.56 -2.26
N GLU A 495 39.42 6.08 -2.34
CA GLU A 495 38.27 6.73 -1.70
C GLU A 495 38.39 6.69 -0.16
N ARG A 496 38.90 5.59 0.41
CA ARG A 496 39.18 5.49 1.85
C ARG A 496 40.31 6.40 2.30
N GLU A 497 41.39 6.48 1.52
CA GLU A 497 42.53 7.36 1.79
C GLU A 497 42.12 8.84 1.69
N ALA A 498 41.29 9.21 0.71
CA ALA A 498 40.78 10.56 0.53
C ALA A 498 39.75 10.97 1.60
N GLY A 499 38.91 10.03 2.07
CA GLY A 499 37.92 10.26 3.13
C GLY A 499 38.49 10.26 4.56
N GLY A 500 39.75 9.86 4.73
CA GLY A 500 40.45 9.77 6.03
C GLY A 500 41.36 10.95 6.37
N ALA A 501 41.53 11.93 5.48
CA ALA A 501 42.32 13.12 5.78
C ALA A 501 41.46 14.15 6.54
N PRO A 502 41.82 14.56 7.78
CA PRO A 502 41.29 15.79 8.34
C PRO A 502 41.68 16.93 7.41
N ALA A 503 40.75 17.82 7.08
CA ALA A 503 41.06 19.11 6.47
C ALA A 503 41.89 19.94 7.45
N ALA A 504 43.19 19.66 7.53
CA ALA A 504 44.15 20.44 8.29
C ALA A 504 44.55 21.66 7.45
N ALA A 505 43.96 22.79 7.83
CA ALA A 505 44.52 24.14 7.73
C ALA A 505 45.25 24.51 6.41
N ALA A 506 44.49 25.02 5.44
CA ALA A 506 44.99 26.00 4.48
C ALA A 506 44.22 27.31 4.72
N GLY A 507 44.76 28.14 5.60
CA GLY A 507 44.17 29.42 5.99
C GLY A 507 45.09 30.21 6.92
N ALA A 508 46.33 30.43 6.50
CA ALA A 508 47.23 31.41 7.09
C ALA A 508 47.81 32.27 5.96
N SER A 509 47.13 33.38 5.64
CA SER A 509 47.68 34.73 5.40
C SER A 509 46.54 35.70 5.18
#